data_AF-A0A2M7H7G0-F1
#
_entry.id   AF-A0A2M7H7G0-F1
#
_cell.length_a   1.000
_cell.length_b   1.000
_cell.length_c   1.000
_cell.angle_alpha   90.00
_cell.angle_beta   90.00
_cell.angle_gamma   90.00
#
_symmetry.space_group_name_H-M   'P 1'
#
loop_
_entity.id
_entity.type
_entity.pdbx_description
1 polymer ?
#
loop_
_entity_poly.entity_id
_entity_poly.type
_entity_poly.pdbx_seq_one_letter_code
_entity_poly.pdbx_strand_id
1 'polypeptide(L)'
;MKKYDKYDVETIERMIDGKLPWLELRLILSEEKDNDRFEKVMEIMQKRVSWKEKILLPLHEHLYIVSKEGKRIVKCDCGYEF
;
A
#
# COMPACT_ATOMS: atom_id res chain seq x y z
N MET A 1 5.35 -2.19 22.87
CA MET A 1 4.27 -2.61 21.96
C MET A 1 4.89 -2.85 20.60
N LYS A 2 4.70 -4.03 19.98
CA LYS A 2 5.10 -4.19 18.57
C LYS A 2 4.29 -3.18 17.76
N LYS A 3 4.97 -2.33 16.98
CA LYS A 3 4.36 -1.29 16.13
C LYS A 3 3.40 -1.88 15.08
N TYR A 4 3.55 -3.18 14.81
CA TYR A 4 2.83 -3.94 13.80
C TYR A 4 2.43 -5.32 14.33
N ASP A 5 1.36 -5.87 13.79
CA ASP A 5 0.79 -7.16 14.23
C ASP A 5 1.77 -8.32 14.03
N LYS A 6 2.33 -8.46 12.81
CA LYS A 6 3.26 -9.55 12.44
C LYS A 6 4.43 -9.14 11.55
N TYR A 7 4.16 -8.73 10.30
CA TYR A 7 5.18 -8.30 9.35
C TYR A 7 5.38 -6.78 9.40
N ASP A 8 6.61 -6.28 9.27
CA ASP A 8 6.89 -4.84 9.21
C ASP A 8 6.63 -4.25 7.81
N VAL A 9 6.65 -2.91 7.72
CA VAL A 9 6.42 -2.18 6.47
C VAL A 9 7.43 -2.57 5.38
N GLU A 10 8.70 -2.77 5.75
CA GLU A 10 9.76 -3.13 4.80
C GLU A 10 9.51 -4.51 4.17
N THR A 11 9.03 -5.47 4.94
CA THR A 11 8.65 -6.79 4.43
C THR A 11 7.45 -6.71 3.48
N ILE A 12 6.44 -5.90 3.80
CA ILE A 12 5.30 -5.68 2.92
C ILE A 12 5.72 -4.95 1.64
N GLU A 13 6.64 -3.99 1.74
CA GLU A 13 7.21 -3.29 0.59
C GLU A 13 7.97 -4.25 -0.33
N ARG A 14 8.84 -5.11 0.21
CA ARG A 14 9.53 -6.16 -0.58
C ARG A 14 8.54 -7.12 -1.25
N MET A 15 7.42 -7.43 -0.61
CA MET A 15 6.37 -8.27 -1.17
C MET A 15 5.70 -7.59 -2.37
N ILE A 16 5.33 -6.31 -2.24
CA ILE A 16 4.71 -5.51 -3.31
C ILE A 16 5.67 -5.38 -4.49
N ASP A 17 6.96 -5.18 -4.22
CA ASP A 17 8.01 -5.08 -5.25
C ASP A 17 8.38 -6.41 -5.92
N GLY A 18 7.81 -7.55 -5.47
CA GLY A 18 8.17 -8.87 -5.99
C GLY A 18 9.60 -9.31 -5.62
N LYS A 19 10.19 -8.71 -4.58
CA LYS A 19 11.57 -8.97 -4.10
C LYS A 19 11.62 -9.86 -2.86
N LEU A 20 10.47 -10.27 -2.32
CA LEU A 20 10.41 -11.08 -1.11
C LEU A 20 10.85 -12.54 -1.41
N PRO A 21 11.76 -13.14 -0.62
CA PRO A 21 12.17 -14.53 -0.82
C PRO A 21 11.00 -15.50 -0.76
N TRP A 22 11.05 -16.57 -1.56
CA TRP A 22 9.96 -17.57 -1.65
C TRP A 22 9.53 -18.14 -0.30
N LEU A 23 10.48 -18.46 0.59
CA LEU A 23 10.16 -19.03 1.89
C LEU A 23 9.37 -18.05 2.79
N GLU A 24 9.71 -16.76 2.76
CA GLU A 24 8.99 -15.70 3.49
C GLU A 24 7.61 -15.47 2.87
N LEU A 25 7.53 -15.39 1.54
CA LEU A 25 6.26 -15.23 0.83
C LEU A 25 5.29 -16.38 1.14
N ARG A 26 5.78 -17.62 1.17
CA ARG A 26 4.97 -18.81 1.50
C ARG A 26 4.34 -18.71 2.88
N LEU A 27 5.04 -18.17 3.88
CA LEU A 27 4.49 -17.97 5.22
C LEU A 27 3.33 -16.96 5.19
N ILE A 28 3.51 -15.82 4.51
CA ILE A 28 2.45 -14.81 4.35
C ILE A 28 1.21 -15.41 3.68
N LEU A 29 1.38 -16.30 2.71
CA LEU A 29 0.27 -16.96 2.00
C LEU A 29 -0.49 -17.93 2.91
N SER A 30 0.22 -18.76 3.67
CA SER A 30 -0.34 -19.86 4.46
C SER A 30 -0.89 -19.47 5.84
N GLU A 31 -0.55 -18.30 6.34
CA GLU A 31 -0.95 -17.86 7.68
C GLU A 31 -2.14 -16.88 7.67
N GLU A 32 -2.71 -16.64 8.86
CA GLU A 32 -3.66 -15.55 9.09
C GLU A 32 -3.06 -14.20 8.67
N LYS A 33 -3.93 -13.33 8.14
CA LYS A 33 -3.54 -12.04 7.60
C LYS A 33 -3.41 -11.01 8.71
N ASP A 34 -2.41 -10.13 8.56
CA ASP A 34 -2.23 -9.01 9.48
C ASP A 34 -3.42 -8.05 9.40
N ASN A 35 -3.99 -7.69 10.55
CA ASN A 35 -5.13 -6.77 10.60
C ASN A 35 -4.75 -5.35 10.13
N ASP A 36 -3.47 -5.00 10.22
CA ASP A 36 -2.89 -3.71 9.85
C ASP A 36 -2.26 -3.71 8.43
N ARG A 37 -2.54 -4.73 7.62
CA ARG A 37 -1.96 -4.86 6.27
C ARG A 37 -2.36 -3.70 5.37
N PHE A 38 -3.60 -3.26 5.46
CA PHE A 38 -4.13 -2.19 4.63
C PHE A 38 -3.39 -0.88 4.90
N GLU A 39 -3.22 -0.52 6.17
CA GLU A 39 -2.52 0.70 6.61
C GLU A 39 -1.07 0.72 6.14
N LYS A 40 -0.37 -0.41 6.20
CA LYS A 40 1.01 -0.54 5.69
C LYS A 40 1.07 -0.31 4.19
N VAL A 41 0.16 -0.93 3.42
CA VAL A 41 0.08 -0.73 1.97
C VAL A 41 -0.16 0.75 1.65
N MET A 42 -1.05 1.40 2.37
CA MET A 42 -1.35 2.82 2.21
C MET A 42 -0.13 3.71 2.53
N GLU A 43 0.61 3.41 3.61
CA GLU A 43 1.86 4.09 3.95
C GLU A 43 2.90 3.98 2.83
N ILE A 44 3.08 2.78 2.27
CA ILE A 44 4.03 2.50 1.19
C ILE A 44 3.62 3.25 -0.08
N MET A 45 2.35 3.14 -0.50
CA MET A 45 1.85 3.77 -1.71
C MET A 45 1.92 5.30 -1.62
N GLN A 46 1.59 5.88 -0.47
CA GLN A 46 1.65 7.34 -0.28
C GLN A 46 3.09 7.88 -0.38
N LYS A 47 4.10 7.11 0.03
CA LYS A 47 5.52 7.49 -0.12
C LYS A 47 6.01 7.48 -1.57
N ARG A 48 5.34 6.75 -2.46
CA ARG A 48 5.75 6.56 -3.86
C ARG A 48 5.24 7.65 -4.81
N VAL A 49 4.23 8.41 -4.40
CA VAL A 49 3.62 9.46 -5.23
C VAL A 49 4.25 10.83 -4.96
N SER A 50 4.33 11.67 -5.98
CA SER A 50 4.91 13.02 -5.89
C SER A 50 3.92 14.09 -5.42
N TRP A 51 2.63 13.76 -5.35
CA TRP A 51 1.55 14.65 -4.98
C TRP A 51 1.06 14.43 -3.54
N LYS A 52 0.32 15.42 -3.01
CA LYS A 52 0.00 15.54 -1.58
C LYS A 52 -1.36 15.01 -1.18
N GLU A 53 -2.26 14.73 -2.13
CA GLU A 53 -3.59 14.22 -1.82
C GLU A 53 -3.48 12.90 -1.05
N LYS A 54 -4.42 12.67 -0.12
CA LYS A 54 -4.41 11.44 0.67
C LYS A 54 -4.99 10.31 -0.17
N ILE A 55 -4.23 9.24 -0.39
CA ILE A 55 -4.74 7.99 -0.97
C ILE A 55 -5.80 7.43 -0.02
N LEU A 56 -6.93 7.01 -0.58
CA LEU A 56 -8.01 6.33 0.13
C LEU A 56 -8.06 4.84 -0.21
N LEU A 57 -7.79 4.50 -1.47
CA LEU A 57 -7.78 3.13 -1.96
C LEU A 57 -6.89 3.01 -3.21
N PRO A 58 -5.93 2.09 -3.28
CA PRO A 58 -5.27 1.71 -4.52
C PRO A 58 -6.25 0.91 -5.39
N LEU A 59 -6.48 1.34 -6.63
CA LEU A 59 -7.39 0.66 -7.57
C LEU A 59 -6.66 -0.35 -8.42
N HIS A 60 -5.49 0.04 -8.92
CA HIS A 60 -4.64 -0.76 -9.77
C HIS A 60 -3.20 -0.28 -9.60
N GLU A 61 -2.25 -0.96 -10.23
CA GLU A 61 -0.92 -0.41 -10.44
C GLU A 61 -1.01 1.00 -11.03
N HIS A 62 -0.31 1.95 -10.40
CA HIS A 62 -0.28 3.36 -10.77
C HIS A 62 -1.61 4.14 -10.66
N LEU A 63 -2.69 3.55 -10.11
CA LEU A 63 -4.02 4.17 -10.08
C LEU A 63 -4.66 4.14 -8.69
N TYR A 64 -5.17 5.28 -8.24
CA TYR A 64 -5.65 5.48 -6.87
C TYR A 64 -6.98 6.23 -6.81
N ILE A 65 -7.82 5.93 -5.81
CA ILE A 65 -8.82 6.87 -5.30
C ILE A 65 -8.14 7.75 -4.26
N VAL A 66 -8.26 9.06 -4.40
CA VAL A 66 -7.68 10.04 -3.47
C VAL A 66 -8.74 10.98 -2.92
N SER A 67 -8.48 11.54 -1.73
CA SER A 67 -9.28 12.63 -1.16
C SER A 67 -8.70 13.97 -1.60
N LYS A 68 -9.46 14.71 -2.42
CA LYS A 68 -9.13 16.07 -2.85
C LYS A 68 -10.29 16.99 -2.51
N GLU A 69 -10.05 17.96 -1.63
CA GLU A 69 -11.04 18.98 -1.24
C GLU A 69 -12.39 18.38 -0.78
N GLY A 70 -12.35 17.28 -0.02
CA GLY A 70 -13.54 16.59 0.47
C GLY A 70 -14.26 15.72 -0.58
N LYS A 71 -13.75 15.66 -1.82
CA LYS A 71 -14.24 14.77 -2.88
C LYS A 71 -13.31 13.57 -3.06
N ARG A 72 -13.89 12.48 -3.56
CA ARG A 72 -13.15 11.28 -4.00
C ARG A 72 -12.97 11.38 -5.50
N ILE A 73 -11.72 11.37 -5.97
CA ILE A 73 -11.40 11.38 -7.41
C ILE A 73 -10.47 10.21 -7.73
N VAL A 74 -10.45 9.80 -8.99
CA VAL A 74 -9.48 8.82 -9.49
C VAL A 74 -8.26 9.57 -10.01
N LYS A 75 -7.08 9.20 -9.53
CA LYS A 75 -5.82 9.88 -9.84
C LYS A 75 -4.72 8.86 -10.13
N CYS A 76 -3.96 9.13 -11.18
CA CYS A 76 -2.76 8.38 -11.57
C CYS A 76 -1.55 8.84 -10.73
N ASP A 77 -0.54 7.99 -10.53
CA ASP A 77 0.73 8.40 -9.89
C ASP A 77 1.44 9.53 -10.64
N CYS A 78 1.29 9.58 -11.98
CA CYS A 78 1.80 10.66 -12.82
C CYS A 78 1.13 12.03 -12.56
N GLY A 79 0.03 12.03 -11.79
CA GLY A 79 -0.70 13.23 -11.38
C GLY A 79 -1.96 13.53 -12.21
N TYR A 80 -2.24 12.76 -13.27
CA TYR A 80 -3.46 12.90 -14.06
C TYR A 80 -4.71 12.56 -13.24
N GLU A 81 -5.76 13.37 -13.37
CA GLU A 81 -7.05 13.22 -12.67
C GLU A 81 -8.12 12.86 -13.70
N PHE A 82 -8.87 11.78 -13.45
CA PHE A 82 -9.93 11.26 -14.32
C PHE A 82 -11.32 11.80 -13.94
#